data_AF-A0A7H8MN53-F1
#
_entry.id   AF-A0A7H8MN53-F1
#
_cell.length_a   1.000
_cell.length_b   1.000
_cell.length_c   1.000
_cell.angle_alpha   90.00
_cell.angle_beta   90.00
_cell.angle_gamma   90.00
#
_symmetry.space_group_name_H-M   'P 1'
#
loop_
_entity.id
_entity.type
_entity.pdbx_description
1 polymer ?
#
loop_
_entity_poly.entity_id
_entity_poly.type
_entity_poly.pdbx_seq_one_letter_code
_entity_poly.pdbx_strand_id
1 'polypeptide(L)' 'MSTSAISTGTPIYDLLVQERGDVRAEARTAAQETQDTARRVLDWSSLRFAAAQREERAFSAFGRFGDERQVRALPPA' A
#
# COMPACT_ATOMS: atom_id res chain seq x y z
N MET A 1 -7.92 56.76 -22.74
CA MET A 1 -7.61 55.32 -22.85
C MET A 1 -6.29 55.10 -22.13
N SER A 2 -6.32 54.57 -20.92
CA SER A 2 -5.10 54.35 -20.13
C SER A 2 -4.53 52.99 -20.49
N THR A 3 -3.47 53.00 -21.30
CA THR A 3 -2.66 51.84 -21.63
C THR A 3 -2.09 51.28 -20.34
N SER A 4 -2.53 50.08 -19.95
CA SER A 4 -2.05 49.39 -18.75
C SER A 4 -0.53 49.34 -18.76
N ALA A 5 0.11 49.95 -17.77
CA ALA A 5 1.53 49.83 -17.54
C ALA A 5 1.84 48.34 -17.38
N ILE A 6 2.55 47.77 -18.35
CA ILE A 6 3.02 46.39 -18.28
C ILE A 6 4.04 46.37 -17.13
N SER A 7 3.60 45.82 -15.99
CA SER A 7 4.43 45.62 -14.80
C SER A 7 5.64 44.79 -15.21
N THR A 8 6.78 45.44 -15.31
CA THR A 8 8.05 44.89 -15.82
C THR A 8 8.82 44.08 -14.76
N GLY A 9 8.24 43.90 -13.57
CA GLY A 9 8.91 43.30 -12.41
C GLY A 9 8.53 41.85 -12.09
N THR A 10 7.36 41.37 -12.52
CA THR A 10 6.86 40.04 -12.15
C THR A 10 6.56 39.24 -13.42
N PRO A 11 7.19 38.07 -13.61
CA PRO A 11 6.87 37.16 -14.72
C PRO A 11 5.36 36.93 -14.79
N ILE A 12 4.80 36.96 -16.00
CA ILE A 12 3.35 36.82 -16.22
C ILE A 12 2.77 35.54 -15.57
N TYR A 13 3.58 34.48 -15.46
CA TYR A 13 3.20 33.24 -14.80
C TYR A 13 2.97 33.39 -13.30
N ASP A 14 3.79 34.20 -12.61
CA ASP A 14 3.63 34.42 -11.17
C ASP A 14 2.36 35.21 -10.87
N LEU A 15 2.00 36.16 -11.75
CA LEU A 15 0.73 36.89 -11.67
C LEU A 15 -0.47 35.94 -11.87
N LEU A 16 -0.39 35.05 -12.86
CA LEU A 16 -1.46 34.07 -13.11
C LEU A 16 -1.62 33.09 -11.95
N VAL A 17 -0.52 32.66 -11.32
CA VAL A 17 -0.55 31.82 -10.11
C VAL A 17 -1.15 32.59 -8.92
N GLN A 18 -0.84 33.87 -8.75
CA GLN A 18 -1.45 34.70 -7.71
C GLN A 18 -2.95 34.90 -7.91
N GLU A 19 -3.40 35.11 -9.15
CA GLU A 19 -4.82 35.35 -9.46
C GLU A 19 -5.67 34.07 -9.45
N ARG A 20 -5.13 32.95 -9.94
CA ARG A 20 -5.89 31.72 -10.22
C ARG A 20 -5.46 30.52 -9.40
N GLY A 21 -4.37 30.63 -8.65
CA GLY A 21 -3.73 29.50 -7.97
C GLY A 21 -2.83 28.67 -8.89
N ASP A 22 -1.91 27.92 -8.29
CA ASP A 22 -1.05 26.98 -9.02
C ASP A 22 -1.79 25.66 -9.27
N VAL A 23 -2.59 25.65 -10.34
CA VAL A 23 -3.36 24.47 -10.78
C VAL A 23 -2.46 23.27 -11.06
N ARG A 24 -1.19 23.47 -11.47
CA ARG A 24 -0.27 22.35 -11.73
C ARG A 24 0.23 21.74 -10.43
N ALA A 25 0.53 22.55 -9.43
CA ALA A 25 0.87 22.06 -8.10
C ALA A 25 -0.31 21.29 -7.48
N GLU A 26 -1.52 21.85 -7.56
CA GLU A 26 -2.74 21.22 -7.07
C GLU A 26 -2.99 19.86 -7.74
N ALA A 27 -2.90 19.79 -9.07
CA ALA A 27 -3.07 18.55 -9.81
C ALA A 27 -2.03 17.48 -9.43
N ARG A 28 -0.78 17.89 -9.15
CA ARG A 28 0.25 16.95 -8.67
C ARG A 28 -0.09 16.40 -7.28
N THR A 29 -0.54 17.26 -6.37
CA THR A 29 -0.98 16.85 -5.04
C THR A 29 -2.13 15.85 -5.13
N ALA A 30 -3.16 16.16 -5.90
CA ALA A 30 -4.31 15.27 -6.10
C ALA A 30 -3.90 13.92 -6.72
N ALA A 31 -2.98 13.93 -7.68
CA ALA A 31 -2.46 12.70 -8.28
C ALA A 31 -1.70 11.84 -7.25
N GLN A 32 -0.86 12.45 -6.42
CA GLN A 32 -0.12 11.75 -5.37
C GLN A 32 -1.06 11.13 -4.33
N GLU A 33 -2.04 11.91 -3.84
CA GLU A 33 -3.04 11.42 -2.88
C GLU A 33 -3.87 10.26 -3.44
N THR A 34 -4.22 10.35 -4.73
CA THR A 34 -4.92 9.28 -5.44
C THR A 34 -4.06 8.02 -5.53
N GLN A 35 -2.78 8.16 -5.87
CA GLN A 35 -1.84 7.04 -5.95
C GLN A 35 -1.66 6.36 -4.59
N ASP A 36 -1.48 7.14 -3.53
CA ASP A 36 -1.31 6.62 -2.17
C ASP A 36 -2.58 5.93 -1.66
N THR A 37 -3.74 6.47 -2.02
CA THR A 37 -5.03 5.85 -1.70
C THR A 37 -5.22 4.54 -2.46
N ALA A 38 -4.94 4.52 -3.77
CA ALA A 38 -5.00 3.31 -4.57
C ALA A 38 -4.06 2.23 -4.04
N ARG A 39 -2.83 2.60 -3.66
CA ARG A 39 -1.85 1.68 -3.07
C ARG A 39 -2.36 1.05 -1.77
N ARG A 40 -3.03 1.83 -0.91
CA ARG A 40 -3.60 1.32 0.35
C ARG A 40 -4.80 0.42 0.11
N VAL A 41 -5.73 0.81 -0.76
CA VAL A 41 -6.98 0.07 -1.01
C VAL A 41 -6.72 -1.23 -1.76
N LEU A 42 -5.75 -1.24 -2.69
CA LEU A 42 -5.41 -2.41 -3.49
C LEU A 42 -4.34 -3.29 -2.83
N ASP A 43 -3.96 -3.03 -1.57
CA ASP A 43 -3.05 -3.88 -0.85
C ASP A 43 -3.74 -5.13 -0.29
N TRP A 44 -3.66 -6.22 -1.04
CA TRP A 44 -4.14 -7.55 -0.65
C TRP A 44 -3.08 -8.40 0.06
N SER A 45 -1.96 -7.82 0.48
CA SER A 45 -0.87 -8.57 1.13
C SER A 45 -1.35 -9.31 2.38
N SER A 46 -2.19 -8.67 3.19
CA SER A 46 -2.79 -9.27 4.40
C SER A 46 -3.54 -10.57 4.11
N LEU A 47 -4.31 -10.63 3.02
CA LEU A 47 -5.02 -11.83 2.60
C LEU A 47 -4.06 -12.94 2.18
N ARG A 48 -2.97 -12.60 1.47
CA ARG A 48 -1.94 -13.56 1.08
C ARG A 48 -1.21 -14.14 2.29
N PHE A 49 -0.86 -13.30 3.27
CA PHE A 49 -0.25 -13.76 4.52
C PHE A 49 -1.17 -14.67 5.33
N ALA A 50 -2.47 -14.32 5.43
CA ALA A 50 -3.45 -15.15 6.12
C ALA A 50 -3.63 -16.52 5.44
N ALA A 51 -3.64 -16.56 4.10
CA ALA A 51 -3.70 -17.81 3.35
C ALA A 51 -2.47 -18.70 3.59
N ALA A 52 -1.26 -18.13 3.55
CA ALA A 52 -0.02 -18.84 3.80
C ALA A 52 0.04 -19.45 5.22
N GLN A 53 -0.37 -18.70 6.25
CA GLN A 53 -0.41 -19.23 7.62
C GLN A 53 -1.44 -20.36 7.78
N ARG A 54 -2.57 -20.28 7.08
CA ARG A 54 -3.59 -21.35 7.11
C ARG A 54 -3.04 -22.63 6.49
N GLU A 55 -2.33 -22.51 5.39
CA GLU A 55 -1.69 -23.63 4.70
C GLU A 55 -0.59 -24.28 5.57
N GLU A 56 0.29 -23.48 6.18
CA GLU A 56 1.34 -23.97 7.09
C GLU A 56 0.77 -24.72 8.31
N ARG A 57 -0.32 -24.19 8.91
CA ARG A 57 -1.03 -24.89 9.99
C ARG A 57 -1.70 -26.18 9.51
N ALA A 58 -2.25 -26.20 8.30
CA ALA A 58 -2.85 -27.41 7.74
C ALA A 58 -1.79 -28.50 7.52
N PHE A 59 -0.62 -28.16 6.98
CA PHE A 59 0.50 -29.11 6.85
C PHE A 59 1.03 -29.59 8.21
N SER A 60 1.09 -28.71 9.21
CA SER A 60 1.53 -29.07 10.57
C SER A 60 0.50 -29.94 11.31
N ALA A 61 -0.79 -29.79 11.03
CA ALA A 61 -1.86 -30.56 11.68
C ALA A 61 -1.77 -32.08 11.37
N PHE A 62 -1.21 -32.46 10.23
CA PHE A 62 -1.00 -33.87 9.86
C PHE A 62 0.32 -34.46 10.38
N GLY A 63 1.26 -33.64 10.87
CA GLY A 63 2.54 -34.09 11.43
C GLY A 63 2.47 -34.70 12.84
N ARG A 64 1.34 -34.55 13.56
CA ARG A 64 1.16 -35.08 14.91
C ARG A 64 0.80 -36.58 14.97
N PHE A 65 0.55 -37.22 13.83
CA PHE A 65 0.16 -38.65 13.80
C PHE A 65 1.29 -39.61 13.41
N GLY A 66 2.54 -39.14 13.41
CA GLY A 66 3.67 -39.86 12.80
C GLY A 66 4.63 -40.61 13.73
N ASP A 67 4.58 -40.46 15.06
CA ASP A 67 5.63 -41.02 15.94
C ASP A 67 5.11 -41.64 17.24
N GLU A 68 4.14 -42.57 17.13
CA GLU A 68 3.74 -43.47 18.22
C GLU A 68 4.14 -44.93 17.94
N ARG A 69 5.30 -45.15 17.31
CA ARG A 69 5.96 -46.47 17.34
C ARG A 69 6.85 -46.61 18.58
N GLN A 70 6.31 -46.34 19.76
CA GLN A 70 6.85 -46.91 20.99
C GLN A 70 6.45 -48.39 21.03
N VAL A 71 7.39 -49.23 20.61
CA VAL A 71 7.39 -50.68 20.79
C VAL A 71 7.17 -50.99 22.28
N ARG A 72 5.92 -51.30 22.61
CA ARG A 72 5.51 -51.78 23.92
C ARG A 72 6.05 -53.21 24.07
N ALA A 73 7.19 -53.35 24.75
CA ALA A 73 7.73 -54.66 25.11
C ALA A 73 6.71 -55.42 25.96
N LEU A 74 6.39 -56.65 25.53
CA LEU A 74 5.54 -57.60 26.24
C LEU A 74 6.28 -58.12 27.49
N PRO A 75 5.67 -58.20 28.67
CA PRO A 75 6.33 -58.79 29.84
C PRO A 75 6.43 -60.32 29.68
N PRO A 76 7.52 -60.95 30.17
CA PRO A 76 7.69 -62.40 30.12
C PRO A 76 6.70 -63.13 31.04
N ALA A 77 6.34 -64.34 30.62
CA ALA A 77 5.38 -65.25 31.24
C ALA A 77 5.84 -65.82 32.60
#